data_AF-A0A842RU25-F1
#
_entry.id   AF-A0A842RU25-F1
#
_cell.length_a   1.000
_cell.length_b   1.000
_cell.length_c   1.000
_cell.angle_alpha   90.00
_cell.angle_beta   90.00
_cell.angle_gamma   90.00
#
_symmetry.space_group_name_H-M   'P 1'
#
loop_
_entity.id
_entity.type
_entity.pdbx_description
1 polymer ?
#
loop_
_entity_poly.entity_id
_entity_poly.type
_entity_poly.pdbx_seq_one_letter_code
_entity_poly.pdbx_strand_id
1 'polypeptide(L)' 'MGNKLETLPDSLVSLKRLEHINISNNSFIHFPNVIFHLPSLQYITLDREQNRIFKKEIRKLENNRVINHSAK' A
#
# COMPACT_ATOMS: atom_id res chain seq x y z
N MET A 1 17.12 -1.84 9.02
CA MET A 1 16.65 -3.25 8.99
C MET A 1 15.23 -3.21 8.44
N GLY A 2 15.04 -3.51 7.16
CA GLY A 2 13.71 -3.58 6.55
C GLY A 2 12.99 -4.85 6.95
N ASN A 3 11.66 -4.79 7.05
CA ASN A 3 10.86 -5.99 7.25
C ASN A 3 10.89 -6.81 5.95
N LYS A 4 10.91 -8.13 5.99
CA LYS A 4 10.94 -8.97 4.77
C LYS A 4 9.54 -9.43 4.38
N LEU A 5 8.55 -8.56 4.52
CA LEU A 5 7.18 -8.93 4.18
C LEU A 5 7.05 -9.02 2.67
N GLU A 6 6.58 -10.17 2.20
CA GLU A 6 6.28 -10.43 0.80
C GLU A 6 4.77 -10.30 0.52
N THR A 7 3.94 -10.43 1.57
CA THR A 7 2.48 -10.35 1.51
C THR A 7 1.93 -9.63 2.73
N LEU A 8 0.71 -9.10 2.62
CA LEU A 8 -0.10 -8.61 3.73
C LEU A 8 -1.27 -9.57 3.94
N PRO A 9 -1.67 -9.86 5.18
CA PRO A 9 -2.77 -10.77 5.44
C PRO A 9 -4.11 -10.14 5.03
N ASP A 10 -5.01 -10.95 4.46
CA ASP A 10 -6.34 -10.49 4.05
C ASP A 10 -7.17 -9.96 5.23
N SER A 11 -6.88 -10.42 6.45
CA SER A 11 -7.50 -9.95 7.68
C SER A 11 -7.32 -8.45 7.93
N LEU A 12 -6.36 -7.79 7.27
CA LEU A 12 -6.15 -6.34 7.35
C LEU A 12 -7.41 -5.56 6.93
N VAL A 13 -8.27 -6.14 6.07
CA VAL A 13 -9.57 -5.56 5.67
C VAL A 13 -10.53 -5.30 6.84
N SER A 14 -10.31 -5.97 7.98
CA SER A 14 -11.06 -5.76 9.22
C SER A 14 -10.74 -4.42 9.88
N LEU A 15 -9.60 -3.79 9.55
CA LEU A 15 -9.18 -2.53 10.12
C LEU A 15 -9.95 -1.36 9.48
N LYS A 16 -11.19 -1.17 9.92
CA LYS A 16 -12.10 -0.14 9.40
C LYS A 16 -11.66 1.30 9.67
N ARG A 17 -10.65 1.52 10.52
CA ARG A 17 -10.14 2.87 10.86
C ARG A 17 -8.69 3.08 10.41
N LEU A 18 -8.12 2.15 9.64
CA LEU A 18 -6.76 2.30 9.14
C LEU A 18 -6.73 3.34 8.02
N GLU A 19 -6.21 4.52 8.34
CA GLU A 19 -6.09 5.64 7.41
C GLU A 19 -4.72 5.64 6.72
N HIS A 20 -3.66 5.29 7.44
CA HIS A 20 -2.28 5.34 6.95
C HIS A 20 -1.65 3.95 6.99
N ILE A 21 -1.03 3.52 5.89
CA ILE A 21 -0.22 2.30 5.84
C ILE A 21 1.17 2.61 5.28
N ASN A 22 2.19 2.07 5.93
CA ASN A 22 3.56 2.15 5.45
C ASN A 22 4.03 0.75 5.05
N ILE A 23 4.27 0.55 3.76
CA ILE A 23 4.80 -0.70 3.21
C ILE A 23 6.24 -0.56 2.71
N SER A 24 6.85 0.62 2.87
CA SER A 24 8.25 0.88 2.50
C SER A 24 9.20 -0.08 3.19
N ASN A 25 10.35 -0.31 2.56
CA ASN A 25 11.43 -1.13 3.12
C ASN A 25 10.98 -2.57 3.41
N ASN A 26 10.18 -3.11 2.48
CA ASN A 26 9.71 -4.51 2.43
C ASN A 26 10.03 -5.18 1.10
N SER A 27 9.85 -6.50 1.03
CA SER A 27 10.20 -7.34 -0.12
C SER A 27 8.96 -7.69 -0.98
N PHE A 28 7.99 -6.78 -1.09
CA PHE A 28 6.81 -6.98 -1.92
C PHE A 28 7.21 -7.06 -3.41
N ILE A 29 6.96 -8.22 -4.03
CA ILE A 29 7.12 -8.42 -5.48
C ILE A 29 5.86 -7.99 -6.24
N HIS A 30 4.70 -8.12 -5.59
CA HIS A 30 3.40 -7.73 -6.10
C HIS A 30 2.75 -6.72 -5.17
N PHE A 31 1.90 -5.85 -5.73
CA PHE A 31 1.15 -4.90 -4.93
C PHE A 31 0.16 -5.65 -4.02
N PRO A 32 0.12 -5.39 -2.71
CA PRO A 32 -0.78 -6.10 -1.82
C PRO A 32 -2.25 -5.78 -2.13
N ASN A 33 -2.99 -6.75 -2.68
CA ASN A 33 -4.39 -6.54 -3.09
C ASN A 33 -5.31 -6.09 -1.95
N VAL A 34 -5.00 -6.46 -0.71
CA VAL A 34 -5.75 -6.03 0.47
C VAL A 34 -5.83 -4.51 0.60
N ILE A 35 -4.84 -3.76 0.08
CA ILE A 35 -4.81 -2.29 0.13
C ILE A 35 -6.00 -1.69 -0.64
N PHE A 36 -6.44 -2.30 -1.74
CA PHE A 36 -7.62 -1.85 -2.47
C PHE A 36 -8.89 -1.93 -1.63
N HIS A 37 -8.93 -2.82 -0.64
CA HIS A 37 -10.12 -3.16 0.14
C HIS A 37 -10.18 -2.46 1.51
N LEU A 38 -9.15 -1.72 1.91
CA LEU A 38 -9.12 -0.99 3.19
C LEU A 38 -10.02 0.24 3.13
N PRO A 39 -11.19 0.29 3.76
CA PRO A 39 -12.24 1.28 3.46
C PRO A 39 -11.87 2.72 3.82
N SER A 40 -11.08 2.91 4.88
CA SER A 40 -10.72 4.24 5.40
C SER A 40 -9.32 4.69 5.01
N LEU A 41 -8.61 3.90 4.19
CA LEU A 41 -7.25 4.22 3.78
C LEU A 41 -7.19 5.49 2.94
N GLN A 42 -6.32 6.41 3.36
CA GLN A 42 -6.10 7.72 2.77
C GLN A 42 -4.63 7.94 2.39
N TYR A 43 -3.68 7.28 3.07
CA TYR A 43 -2.25 7.48 2.81
C TYR A 43 -1.49 6.16 2.72
N ILE A 44 -0.66 6.05 1.69
CA ILE A 44 0.29 4.94 1.51
C ILE A 44 1.70 5.48 1.44
N THR A 45 2.59 4.92 2.24
CA THR A 45 4.04 5.16 2.13
C THR A 45 4.72 3.97 1.50
N LEU A 46 5.49 4.24 0.46
CA LEU A 46 6.31 3.29 -0.31
C LEU A 46 7.76 3.78 -0.32
N ASP A 47 8.69 2.89 -0.63
CA ASP A 47 10.03 3.32 -1.05
C ASP A 47 10.06 3.60 -2.56
N ARG A 48 11.18 4.14 -3.04
CA ARG A 48 11.38 4.47 -4.46
C ARG A 48 11.21 3.27 -5.40
N GLU A 49 11.70 2.09 -5.00
CA GLU A 49 11.67 0.91 -5.84
C GLU A 49 10.24 0.37 -5.96
N GLN A 50 9.54 0.26 -4.83
CA GLN A 50 8.13 -0.13 -4.79
C GLN A 50 7.25 0.87 -5.55
N ASN A 51 7.49 2.18 -5.40
CA ASN A 51 6.75 3.19 -6.16
C ASN A 51 6.98 3.05 -7.68
N ARG A 52 8.19 2.66 -8.10
CA ARG A 52 8.48 2.39 -9.52
C ARG A 52 7.75 1.14 -10.00
N ILE A 53 7.80 0.05 -9.25
CA ILE A 53 7.21 -1.25 -9.61
C ILE A 53 5.67 -1.16 -9.62
N PHE A 54 5.08 -0.54 -8.60
CA PHE A 54 3.62 -0.48 -8.38
C PHE A 54 2.95 0.78 -8.93
N LYS A 55 3.63 1.50 -9.84
CA LYS A 55 3.16 2.78 -10.38
C LYS A 55 1.76 2.68 -11.00
N LYS A 56 1.40 1.55 -11.62
CA LYS A 56 0.08 1.35 -12.25
C LYS A 56 -1.01 1.16 -11.21
N GLU A 57 -0.71 0.41 -10.16
CA GLU A 57 -1.60 0.09 -9.06
C GLU A 57 -1.88 1.32 -8.20
N ILE A 58 -0.85 2.14 -7.93
CA ILE A 58 -1.00 3.43 -7.25
C ILE A 58 -1.92 4.36 -8.03
N ARG A 59 -1.71 4.51 -9.34
CA ARG A 59 -2.61 5.31 -10.19
C ARG A 59 -4.04 4.79 -10.16
N LYS A 60 -4.23 3.46 -10.16
CA LYS A 60 -5.56 2.86 -10.05
C LYS A 60 -6.21 3.17 -8.70
N LEU A 61 -5.44 3.18 -7.61
CA LEU A 61 -5.93 3.58 -6.30
C LEU A 61 -6.37 5.06 -6.28
N GLU A 62 -5.54 5.96 -6.80
CA GLU A 62 -5.83 7.40 -6.88
C GLU A 62 -7.05 7.71 -7.75
N ASN A 63 -7.25 6.97 -8.83
CA ASN A 63 -8.42 7.14 -9.69
C ASN A 63 -9.72 6.66 -9.04
N ASN A 64 -9.64 5.61 -8.21
CA ASN A 64 -10.82 5.02 -7.57
C ASN A 64 -11.15 5.66 -6.23
N ARG A 65 -10.17 6.33 -5.59
CA ARG A 65 -10.24 6.80 -4.21
C ARG A 65 -9.35 8.03 -4.02
N VAL A 66 -9.77 8.95 -3.16
CA VAL A 66 -8.93 10.10 -2.76
C VAL A 66 -7.86 9.61 -1.80
N ILE A 67 -6.76 9.08 -2.35
CA ILE A 67 -5.59 8.62 -1.59
C ILE A 67 -4.39 9.46 -1.98
N ASN A 68 -3.52 9.72 -1.01
CA ASN A 68 -2.21 10.28 -1.24
C ASN A 68 -1.14 9.18 -1.12
N HIS A 69 -0.08 9.28 -1.92
CA HIS A 69 1.09 8.42 -1.77
C HIS A 69 2.36 9.25 -1.54
N SER A 70 3.31 8.69 -0.79
CA SER A 70 4.65 9.25 -0.62
C SER A 70 5.68 8.17 -0.91
N ALA A 71 6.69 8.52 -1.71
CA ALA A 71 7.86 7.68 -1.95
C ALA A 71 9.06 8.30 -1.24
N LYS A 72 9.63 7.58 -0.26
CA LYS A 72 10.88 7.98 0.42
C LYS A 72 12.08 7.24 -0.18
#